data_AF-A0A2D6B295-F1
#
_entry.id   AF-A0A2D6B295-F1
#
_cell.length_a   1.000
_cell.length_b   1.000
_cell.length_c   1.000
_cell.angle_alpha   90.00
_cell.angle_beta   90.00
_cell.angle_gamma   90.00
#
_symmetry.space_group_name_H-M   'P 1'
#
loop_
_entity.id
_entity.type
_entity.pdbx_description
1 polymer ?
#
loop_
_entity_poly.entity_id
_entity_poly.type
_entity_poly.pdbx_seq_one_letter_code
_entity_poly.pdbx_strand_id
1 'polypeptide(L)'
;MLTYYDILEVHQGATYAEIKSSYRRLVKIYHPDVNPSALAAEKITQITNAYEVLSDPNARANYDWQISLGASDTSFTYQAPQPEPVVDEREQKRREYVKWRRKRDEELWQKRFHMKVMFYKYQRYFAYLFLLVGVIFTFDHYTHGDKQPIKIQRVILLKWGNTGVVVNGIRYETSGAMYREKAVQPDLSGYFYHSGVFGKNSQIGFANGGKYTIYGSLYQFGNLFAYLILIISAALIAVKKYNDFMLTIGLIPIFLTWFLMVFVLFT
;
A
#
# COMPACT_ATOMS: atom_id res chain seq x y z
N MET A 1 62.97 9.37 -3.47
CA MET A 1 61.97 10.46 -3.42
C MET A 1 61.07 10.32 -4.63
N LEU A 2 59.74 10.50 -4.49
CA LEU A 2 58.83 10.47 -5.63
C LEU A 2 58.64 11.89 -6.18
N THR A 3 58.79 12.04 -7.50
CA THR A 3 58.46 13.26 -8.23
C THR A 3 56.97 13.27 -8.63
N TYR A 4 56.44 14.42 -9.05
CA TYR A 4 55.09 14.50 -9.62
C TYR A 4 54.93 13.68 -10.91
N TYR A 5 56.03 13.48 -11.64
CA TYR A 5 56.08 12.59 -12.80
C TYR A 5 55.92 11.12 -12.38
N ASP A 6 56.57 10.71 -11.28
CA ASP A 6 56.42 9.37 -10.71
C ASP A 6 55.00 9.12 -10.19
N ILE A 7 54.38 10.12 -9.54
CA ILE A 7 52.99 10.02 -9.03
C ILE A 7 51.98 9.85 -10.17
N LEU A 8 52.19 10.53 -11.29
CA LEU A 8 51.36 10.39 -12.49
C LEU A 8 51.79 9.23 -13.39
N GLU A 9 52.80 8.43 -13.01
CA GLU A 9 53.33 7.32 -13.81
C GLU A 9 53.68 7.74 -15.26
N VAL A 10 54.30 8.91 -15.41
CA VAL A 10 54.72 9.47 -16.72
C VAL A 10 56.19 9.89 -16.69
N HIS A 11 56.80 9.96 -17.88
CA HIS A 11 58.18 10.44 -18.01
C HIS A 11 58.26 11.97 -17.83
N GLN A 12 59.41 12.50 -17.37
CA GLN A 12 59.62 13.95 -17.20
C GLN A 12 59.42 14.74 -18.50
N GLY A 13 59.75 14.13 -19.65
CA GLY A 13 59.51 14.67 -20.98
C GLY A 13 58.08 14.48 -21.54
N ALA A 14 57.13 14.00 -20.74
CA ALA A 14 55.79 13.69 -21.22
C ALA A 14 55.05 14.93 -21.72
N THR A 15 54.31 14.76 -22.81
CA THR A 15 53.43 15.78 -23.37
C THR A 15 52.23 16.03 -22.46
N TYR A 16 51.59 17.19 -22.58
CA TYR A 16 50.35 17.50 -21.85
C TYR A 16 49.26 16.44 -22.09
N ALA A 17 49.18 15.88 -23.31
CA ALA A 17 48.22 14.84 -23.65
C ALA A 17 48.47 13.55 -22.84
N GLU A 18 49.72 13.15 -22.67
CA GLU A 18 50.11 11.97 -21.87
C GLU A 18 49.86 12.19 -20.38
N ILE A 19 50.19 13.37 -19.85
CA ILE A 19 49.91 13.77 -18.46
C ILE A 19 48.40 13.71 -18.18
N LYS A 20 47.59 14.28 -19.07
CA LYS A 20 46.12 14.28 -18.96
C LYS A 20 45.53 12.89 -19.09
N SER A 21 46.09 12.05 -19.96
CA SER A 21 45.65 10.67 -20.14
C SER A 21 45.93 9.84 -18.87
N SER A 22 47.13 9.96 -18.31
CA SER A 22 47.50 9.23 -17.10
C SER A 22 46.70 9.66 -15.88
N TYR A 23 46.49 10.98 -15.70
CA TYR A 23 45.60 11.52 -14.67
C TYR A 23 44.21 10.89 -14.73
N ARG A 24 43.58 10.84 -15.91
CA ARG A 24 42.24 10.25 -16.09
C ARG A 24 42.22 8.76 -15.74
N ARG A 25 43.26 8.02 -16.14
CA ARG A 25 43.40 6.60 -15.82
C ARG A 25 43.50 6.38 -14.31
N LEU A 26 44.36 7.13 -13.64
CA LEU A 26 44.61 7.01 -12.19
C LEU A 26 43.40 7.44 -11.35
N VAL A 27 42.72 8.53 -11.71
CA VAL A 27 41.48 8.97 -11.05
C VAL A 27 40.40 7.90 -11.14
N LYS A 28 40.27 7.22 -12.28
CA LYS A 28 39.27 6.14 -12.43
C LYS A 28 39.57 4.93 -11.54
N ILE A 29 40.85 4.62 -11.30
CA ILE A 29 41.29 3.50 -10.46
C ILE A 29 41.09 3.82 -8.96
N TYR A 30 41.35 5.07 -8.57
CA TYR A 30 41.31 5.50 -7.17
C TYR A 30 40.05 6.30 -6.80
N HIS A 31 39.03 6.36 -7.68
CA HIS A 31 37.78 7.07 -7.41
C HIS A 31 37.07 6.47 -6.18
N PRO A 32 36.50 7.28 -5.26
CA PRO A 32 35.85 6.79 -4.05
C PRO A 32 34.72 5.80 -4.32
N ASP A 33 34.01 5.93 -5.45
CA ASP A 33 32.95 5.00 -5.85
C ASP A 33 33.48 3.61 -6.24
N VAL A 34 34.75 3.50 -6.65
CA VAL A 34 35.38 2.24 -7.09
C VAL A 34 36.30 1.67 -6.00
N ASN A 35 36.96 2.53 -5.23
CA ASN A 35 37.84 2.15 -4.13
C ASN A 35 37.64 3.07 -2.92
N PRO A 36 36.77 2.70 -1.96
CA PRO A 36 36.43 3.53 -0.80
C PRO A 36 37.46 3.48 0.34
N SER A 37 38.69 3.03 0.10
CA SER A 37 39.72 2.96 1.15
C SER A 37 40.35 4.33 1.46
N ALA A 38 40.75 4.55 2.72
CA ALA A 38 41.45 5.77 3.13
C ALA A 38 42.76 5.99 2.36
N LEU A 39 43.44 4.90 2.00
CA LEU A 39 44.66 4.93 1.18
C LEU A 39 44.39 5.39 -0.27
N ALA A 40 43.20 5.08 -0.83
CA ALA A 40 42.81 5.57 -2.14
C ALA A 40 42.52 7.08 -2.12
N ALA A 41 41.92 7.58 -1.04
CA ALA A 41 41.67 9.02 -0.84
C ALA A 41 42.98 9.83 -0.74
N GLU A 42 43.99 9.27 -0.07
CA GLU A 42 45.31 9.91 -0.02
C GLU A 42 45.99 9.91 -1.39
N LYS A 43 45.97 8.77 -2.10
CA LYS A 43 46.55 8.67 -3.45
C LYS A 43 45.89 9.60 -4.46
N ILE A 44 44.56 9.71 -4.47
CA ILE A 44 43.87 10.58 -5.43
C ILE A 44 44.18 12.06 -5.17
N THR A 45 44.42 12.44 -3.92
CA THR A 45 44.88 13.78 -3.55
C THR A 45 46.27 14.05 -4.13
N GLN A 46 47.22 13.12 -3.97
CA GLN A 46 48.57 13.22 -4.55
C GLN A 46 48.53 13.29 -6.08
N ILE A 47 47.70 12.47 -6.73
CA ILE A 47 47.50 12.46 -8.19
C ILE A 47 46.95 13.81 -8.68
N THR A 48 46.00 14.40 -7.94
CA THR A 48 45.40 15.69 -8.31
C THR A 48 46.42 16.82 -8.19
N ASN A 49 47.17 16.87 -7.09
CA ASN A 49 48.22 17.88 -6.90
C ASN A 49 49.31 17.79 -7.98
N ALA A 50 49.73 16.57 -8.32
CA ALA A 50 50.71 16.36 -9.40
C ALA A 50 50.18 16.82 -10.76
N TYR A 51 48.90 16.58 -11.05
CA TYR A 51 48.26 17.05 -12.28
C TYR A 51 48.14 18.57 -12.32
N GLU A 52 47.74 19.22 -11.23
CA GLU A 52 47.63 20.68 -11.16
C GLU A 52 48.96 21.35 -11.53
N VAL A 53 50.07 20.89 -10.95
CA VAL A 53 51.40 21.44 -11.24
C VAL A 53 51.87 21.12 -12.66
N LEU A 54 51.71 19.87 -13.13
CA LEU A 54 52.23 19.44 -14.43
C LEU A 54 51.34 19.84 -15.62
N SER A 55 50.10 20.23 -15.37
CA SER A 55 49.13 20.64 -16.40
C SER A 55 49.28 22.10 -16.83
N ASP A 56 49.78 22.98 -15.95
CA ASP A 56 50.09 24.37 -16.27
C ASP A 56 51.56 24.50 -16.73
N PRO A 57 51.82 24.97 -17.97
CA PRO A 57 53.17 25.16 -18.49
C PRO A 57 54.08 26.01 -17.59
N ASN A 58 53.55 27.05 -16.93
CA ASN A 58 54.34 27.93 -16.07
C ASN A 58 54.71 27.25 -14.75
N ALA A 59 53.75 26.57 -14.12
CA ALA A 59 53.97 25.81 -12.90
C ALA A 59 54.92 24.63 -13.12
N ARG A 60 54.78 23.94 -14.26
CA ARG A 60 55.67 22.86 -14.69
C ARG A 60 57.10 23.35 -14.90
N ALA A 61 57.31 24.48 -15.58
CA ALA A 61 58.64 25.03 -15.80
C ALA A 61 59.34 25.39 -14.48
N ASN A 62 58.61 25.98 -13.53
CA ASN A 62 59.13 26.26 -12.19
C ASN A 62 59.49 24.98 -11.42
N TYR A 63 58.66 23.95 -11.53
CA TYR A 63 58.89 22.65 -10.92
C TYR A 63 60.12 21.95 -11.50
N ASP A 64 60.25 21.94 -12.84
CA ASP A 64 61.41 21.37 -13.53
C ASP A 64 62.70 22.11 -13.18
N TRP A 65 62.65 23.43 -13.04
CA TRP A 65 63.77 24.25 -12.59
C TRP A 65 64.20 23.89 -11.15
N GLN A 66 63.25 23.69 -10.22
CA GLN A 66 63.53 23.27 -8.85
C GLN A 66 64.19 21.88 -8.78
N ILE A 67 63.74 20.92 -9.59
CA ILE A 67 64.36 19.60 -9.69
C ILE A 67 65.80 19.70 -10.21
N SER A 68 66.05 20.57 -11.19
CA SER A 68 67.37 20.71 -11.83
C SER A 68 68.46 21.27 -10.89
N LEU A 69 68.08 21.98 -9.83
CA LEU A 69 68.98 22.58 -8.84
C LEU A 69 69.43 21.61 -7.74
N GLY A 70 69.03 20.33 -7.79
CA GLY A 70 69.44 19.33 -6.81
C GLY A 70 68.80 19.52 -5.42
N ALA A 71 67.74 20.32 -5.31
CA ALA A 71 66.96 20.49 -4.09
C ALA A 71 66.04 19.27 -3.89
N SER A 72 66.63 18.10 -3.62
CA SER A 72 65.91 16.90 -3.21
C SER A 72 65.55 16.97 -1.72
N ASP A 73 64.87 18.03 -1.31
CA ASP A 73 64.26 18.13 0.01
C ASP A 73 63.08 19.11 -0.04
N THR A 74 62.04 18.67 -0.75
CA THR A 74 60.80 19.43 -0.90
C THR A 74 59.63 18.61 -0.36
N SER A 75 59.56 18.52 0.96
CA SER A 75 58.28 18.47 1.67
C SER A 75 57.58 19.81 1.47
N PHE A 76 57.05 20.05 0.27
CA PHE A 76 56.15 21.17 0.01
C PHE A 76 54.82 20.86 0.71
N THR A 77 54.67 21.36 1.94
CA THR A 77 53.35 21.57 2.54
C THR A 77 52.66 22.62 1.68
N TYR A 78 51.88 22.15 0.70
CA TYR A 78 50.97 23.00 -0.04
C TYR A 78 49.90 23.46 0.94
N GLN A 79 50.12 24.61 1.57
CA GLN A 79 49.07 25.29 2.30
C GLN A 79 48.21 25.96 1.23
N ALA A 80 47.18 25.22 0.78
CA ALA A 80 46.20 25.73 -0.16
C ALA A 80 45.79 27.14 0.28
N PRO A 81 45.64 28.10 -0.66
CA PRO A 81 45.08 29.40 -0.32
C PRO A 81 43.84 29.14 0.52
N GLN A 82 43.84 29.60 1.79
CA GLN A 82 42.62 29.57 2.56
C GLN A 82 41.64 30.34 1.71
N PRO A 83 40.53 29.72 1.26
CA PRO A 83 39.58 30.43 0.43
C PRO A 83 39.27 31.73 1.17
N GLU A 84 39.41 32.87 0.48
CA GLU A 84 38.87 34.14 0.99
C GLU A 84 37.48 33.83 1.56
N PRO A 85 37.04 34.50 2.65
CA PRO A 85 35.72 34.26 3.19
C PRO A 85 34.68 34.73 2.17
N VAL A 86 34.41 33.89 1.18
CA VAL A 86 33.30 33.99 0.25
C VAL A 86 32.11 33.88 1.18
N VAL A 87 31.33 34.96 1.31
CA VAL A 87 29.98 34.85 1.85
C VAL A 87 29.26 33.88 0.93
N ASP A 88 29.29 32.61 1.32
CA ASP A 88 29.00 31.51 0.43
C ASP A 88 27.51 31.54 0.11
N GLU A 89 27.17 32.15 -1.02
CA GLU A 89 25.82 32.16 -1.58
C GLU A 89 25.29 30.72 -1.68
N ARG A 90 26.17 29.72 -1.82
CA ARG A 90 25.80 28.28 -1.79
C ARG A 90 25.47 27.81 -0.38
N GLU A 91 26.16 28.26 0.66
CA GLU A 91 25.85 28.02 2.08
C GLU A 91 24.52 28.66 2.46
N GLN A 92 24.26 29.90 2.02
CA GLN A 92 22.98 30.58 2.22
C GLN A 92 21.84 29.83 1.50
N LYS A 93 22.00 29.50 0.21
CA LYS A 93 21.04 28.67 -0.54
C LYS A 93 20.84 27.30 0.09
N ARG A 94 21.88 26.67 0.65
CA ARG A 94 21.78 25.40 1.38
C ARG A 94 20.94 25.55 2.64
N ARG A 95 21.16 26.61 3.42
CA ARG A 95 20.38 26.90 4.65
C ARG A 95 18.92 27.19 4.32
N GLU A 96 18.67 27.96 3.26
CA GLU A 96 17.32 28.22 2.76
C GLU A 96 16.63 26.95 2.26
N TYR A 97 17.33 26.11 1.49
CA TYR A 97 16.82 24.82 1.03
C TYR A 97 16.48 23.88 2.19
N VAL A 98 17.33 23.78 3.21
CA VAL A 98 17.07 22.97 4.41
C VAL A 98 15.86 23.49 5.18
N LYS A 99 15.74 24.82 5.37
CA LYS A 99 14.56 25.45 5.99
C LYS A 99 13.29 25.18 5.18
N TRP A 100 13.33 25.36 3.86
CA TRP A 100 12.22 25.10 2.96
C TRP A 100 11.78 23.64 2.97
N ARG A 101 12.74 22.70 2.93
CA ARG A 101 12.47 21.25 3.03
C ARG A 101 11.79 20.90 4.34
N ARG A 102 12.34 21.37 5.46
CA ARG A 102 11.77 21.12 6.79
C ARG A 102 10.34 21.65 6.91
N LYS A 103 10.08 22.88 6.44
CA LYS A 103 8.74 23.47 6.45
C LYS A 103 7.76 22.65 5.61
N ARG A 104 8.17 22.22 4.42
CA ARG A 104 7.34 21.36 3.56
C ARG A 104 7.07 20.01 4.21
N ASP A 105 8.07 19.40 4.83
CA ASP A 105 7.93 18.11 5.52
C ASP A 105 7.00 18.24 6.73
N GLU A 106 7.09 19.36 7.49
CA GLU A 106 6.16 19.69 8.57
C GLU A 106 4.73 19.89 8.04
N GLU A 107 4.54 20.64 6.96
CA GLU A 107 3.23 20.84 6.33
C GLU A 107 2.63 19.53 5.79
N LEU A 108 3.44 18.69 5.15
CA LEU A 108 3.04 17.37 4.68
C LEU A 108 2.71 16.45 5.84
N TRP A 109 3.50 16.50 6.93
CA TRP A 109 3.23 15.73 8.13
C TRP A 109 1.92 16.17 8.76
N GLN A 110 1.66 17.48 8.89
CA GLN A 110 0.40 18.04 9.40
C GLN A 110 -0.78 17.65 8.51
N LYS A 111 -0.66 17.78 7.18
CA LYS A 111 -1.71 17.36 6.24
C LYS A 111 -1.98 15.86 6.35
N ARG A 112 -0.94 15.03 6.38
CA ARG A 112 -1.07 13.57 6.53
C ARG A 112 -1.67 13.20 7.88
N PHE A 113 -1.24 13.86 8.95
CA PHE A 113 -1.76 13.66 10.30
C PHE A 113 -3.23 14.07 10.39
N HIS A 114 -3.58 15.25 9.88
CA HIS A 114 -4.94 15.75 9.83
C HIS A 114 -5.86 14.85 9.00
N MET A 115 -5.43 14.45 7.80
CA MET A 115 -6.17 13.48 6.97
C MET A 115 -6.39 12.17 7.71
N LYS A 116 -5.36 11.66 8.42
CA LYS A 116 -5.50 10.45 9.24
C LYS A 116 -6.52 10.64 10.36
N VAL A 117 -6.45 11.72 11.13
CA VAL A 117 -7.42 12.00 12.22
C VAL A 117 -8.84 12.14 11.69
N MET A 118 -9.02 12.85 10.57
CA MET A 118 -10.32 12.97 9.92
C MET A 118 -10.84 11.61 9.47
N PHE A 119 -10.00 10.78 8.86
CA PHE A 119 -10.36 9.43 8.45
C PHE A 119 -10.84 8.57 9.63
N TYR A 120 -10.13 8.60 10.78
CA TYR A 120 -10.58 7.92 12.01
C TYR A 120 -11.96 8.39 12.49
N LYS A 121 -12.20 9.70 12.44
CA LYS A 121 -13.47 10.30 12.84
C LYS A 121 -14.61 9.81 11.93
N TYR A 122 -14.42 9.88 10.62
CA TYR A 122 -15.44 9.46 9.65
C TYR A 122 -15.68 7.95 9.64
N GLN A 123 -14.63 7.14 9.79
CA GLN A 123 -14.77 5.68 9.85
C GLN A 123 -15.61 5.22 11.05
N ARG A 124 -15.49 5.87 12.21
CA ARG A 124 -16.35 5.56 13.36
C ARG A 124 -17.82 5.84 13.06
N TYR A 125 -18.13 6.94 12.38
CA TYR A 125 -19.51 7.21 11.95
C TYR A 125 -20.03 6.14 10.99
N PHE A 126 -19.21 5.67 10.05
CA PHE A 126 -19.57 4.54 9.19
C PHE A 126 -19.81 3.25 9.99
N ALA A 127 -18.95 2.94 10.97
CA ALA A 127 -19.15 1.76 11.82
C ALA A 127 -20.47 1.84 12.62
N TYR A 128 -20.84 3.01 13.13
CA TYR A 128 -22.14 3.21 13.78
C TYR A 128 -23.31 3.05 12.81
N LEU A 129 -23.18 3.57 11.58
CA LEU A 129 -24.18 3.39 10.53
C LEU A 129 -24.38 1.91 10.19
N PHE A 130 -23.29 1.16 9.98
CA PHE A 130 -23.36 -0.27 9.71
C PHE A 130 -23.93 -1.06 10.89
N LEU A 131 -23.57 -0.70 12.13
CA LEU A 131 -24.18 -1.29 13.32
C LEU A 131 -25.70 -1.10 13.32
N LEU A 132 -26.16 0.13 13.06
CA LEU A 132 -27.59 0.45 12.99
C LEU A 132 -28.29 -0.36 11.89
N VAL A 133 -27.69 -0.46 10.70
CA VAL A 133 -28.21 -1.31 9.62
C VAL A 133 -28.27 -2.78 10.05
N GLY A 134 -27.20 -3.31 10.64
CA GLY A 134 -27.16 -4.69 11.14
C GLY A 134 -28.26 -4.97 12.18
N VAL A 135 -28.52 -4.02 13.09
CA VAL A 135 -29.61 -4.12 14.07
C VAL A 135 -30.97 -4.15 13.37
N ILE A 136 -31.21 -3.28 12.38
CA ILE A 136 -32.47 -3.27 11.61
C ILE A 136 -32.70 -4.59 10.90
N PHE A 137 -31.69 -5.14 10.23
CA PHE A 137 -31.80 -6.43 9.55
C PHE A 137 -32.04 -7.60 10.53
N THR A 138 -31.35 -7.57 11.68
CA THR A 138 -31.56 -8.57 12.74
C THR A 138 -32.99 -8.49 13.26
N PHE A 139 -33.46 -7.28 13.54
CA PHE A 139 -34.83 -7.03 13.99
C PHE A 139 -35.84 -7.51 12.94
N ASP A 140 -35.67 -7.12 11.68
CA ASP A 140 -36.53 -7.52 10.56
C ASP A 140 -36.62 -9.04 10.40
N HIS A 141 -35.52 -9.76 10.61
CA HIS A 141 -35.53 -11.22 10.56
C HIS A 141 -36.33 -11.86 11.71
N TYR A 142 -36.23 -11.28 12.92
CA TYR A 142 -36.95 -11.80 14.09
C TYR A 142 -38.43 -11.37 14.10
N THR A 143 -38.75 -10.21 13.54
CA THR A 143 -40.12 -9.79 13.30
C THR A 143 -40.67 -10.47 12.06
N HIS A 144 -41.45 -11.52 12.28
CA HIS A 144 -42.11 -12.20 11.18
C HIS A 144 -43.29 -11.35 10.72
N GLY A 145 -43.32 -10.95 9.45
CA GLY A 145 -44.46 -10.28 8.86
C GLY A 145 -45.67 -11.20 8.75
N ASP A 146 -46.83 -10.62 8.45
CA ASP A 146 -48.09 -11.36 8.34
C ASP A 146 -48.01 -12.47 7.29
N LYS A 147 -48.69 -13.58 7.59
CA LYS A 147 -48.81 -14.71 6.68
C LYS A 147 -49.80 -14.35 5.58
N GLN A 148 -49.35 -14.34 4.33
CA GLN A 148 -50.27 -14.18 3.20
C GLN A 148 -50.63 -15.54 2.61
N PRO A 149 -51.92 -15.90 2.55
CA PRO A 149 -52.34 -17.18 2.00
C PRO A 149 -52.06 -17.24 0.50
N ILE A 150 -51.58 -18.39 0.04
CA ILE A 150 -51.28 -18.65 -1.37
C ILE A 150 -51.79 -20.02 -1.81
N LYS A 151 -52.15 -20.09 -3.09
CA LYS A 151 -52.47 -21.35 -3.77
C LYS A 151 -51.26 -21.81 -4.58
N ILE A 152 -50.73 -22.96 -4.21
CA ILE A 152 -49.57 -23.56 -4.86
C ILE A 152 -50.06 -24.43 -6.01
N GLN A 153 -49.61 -24.11 -7.22
CA GLN A 153 -50.05 -24.80 -8.44
C GLN A 153 -49.37 -26.16 -8.59
N ARG A 154 -48.04 -26.21 -8.36
CA ARG A 154 -47.26 -27.44 -8.40
C ARG A 154 -45.92 -27.29 -7.70
N VAL A 155 -45.35 -28.41 -7.29
CA VAL A 155 -43.98 -28.53 -6.76
C VAL A 155 -43.09 -29.13 -7.85
N ILE A 156 -41.88 -28.60 -8.01
CA ILE A 156 -40.90 -28.99 -9.04
C ILE A 156 -39.63 -29.47 -8.34
N LEU A 157 -39.08 -30.59 -8.81
CA LEU A 157 -37.73 -31.02 -8.45
C LEU A 157 -36.68 -30.23 -9.22
N LEU A 158 -35.67 -29.75 -8.51
CA LEU A 158 -34.50 -29.08 -9.08
C LEU A 158 -33.29 -30.01 -9.05
N LYS A 159 -32.24 -29.64 -9.79
CA LYS A 159 -30.95 -30.33 -9.72
C LYS A 159 -30.40 -30.27 -8.28
N TRP A 160 -29.59 -31.27 -7.91
CA TRP A 160 -28.89 -31.33 -6.61
C TRP A 160 -29.78 -31.51 -5.37
N GLY A 161 -31.01 -32.03 -5.53
CA GLY A 161 -31.90 -32.31 -4.40
C GLY A 161 -32.68 -31.09 -3.89
N ASN A 162 -32.55 -29.95 -4.56
CA ASN A 162 -33.36 -28.77 -4.29
C ASN A 162 -34.79 -28.98 -4.80
N THR A 163 -35.73 -28.22 -4.24
CA THR A 163 -37.13 -28.24 -4.67
C THR A 163 -37.63 -26.82 -4.86
N GLY A 164 -38.63 -26.65 -5.72
CA GLY A 164 -39.23 -25.35 -6.00
C GLY A 164 -40.74 -25.45 -6.11
N VAL A 165 -41.39 -24.29 -6.04
CA VAL A 165 -42.85 -24.17 -6.02
C VAL A 165 -43.27 -23.19 -7.10
N VAL A 166 -44.35 -23.51 -7.83
CA VAL A 166 -44.97 -22.56 -8.75
C VAL A 166 -46.20 -21.96 -8.09
N VAL A 167 -46.20 -20.64 -7.94
CA VAL A 167 -47.31 -19.85 -7.38
C VAL A 167 -47.65 -18.78 -8.40
N ASN A 168 -48.90 -18.73 -8.84
CA ASN A 168 -49.36 -17.77 -9.87
C ASN A 168 -48.49 -17.74 -11.14
N GLY A 169 -47.99 -18.89 -11.59
CA GLY A 169 -47.09 -18.99 -12.76
C GLY A 169 -45.63 -18.60 -12.50
N ILE A 170 -45.29 -18.08 -11.31
CA ILE A 170 -43.92 -17.71 -10.92
C ILE A 170 -43.27 -18.88 -10.20
N ARG A 171 -42.03 -19.23 -10.59
CA ARG A 171 -41.24 -20.28 -9.97
C ARG A 171 -40.41 -19.70 -8.82
N TYR A 172 -40.55 -20.29 -7.64
CA TYR A 172 -39.74 -20.02 -6.45
C TYR A 172 -38.90 -21.24 -6.13
N GLU A 173 -37.58 -21.09 -6.06
CA GLU A 173 -36.69 -22.15 -5.60
C GLU A 173 -36.60 -22.10 -4.06
N THR A 174 -36.53 -23.26 -3.41
CA THR A 174 -36.58 -23.34 -1.94
C THR A 174 -35.58 -24.34 -1.36
N SER A 175 -35.10 -24.04 -0.15
CA SER A 175 -34.15 -24.89 0.58
C SER A 175 -34.82 -26.16 1.10
N GLY A 176 -34.25 -27.33 0.79
CA GLY A 176 -34.67 -28.62 1.36
C GLY A 176 -35.39 -29.53 0.36
N ALA A 177 -35.42 -30.82 0.69
CA ALA A 177 -36.12 -31.82 -0.10
C ALA A 177 -37.62 -31.78 0.24
N MET A 178 -38.43 -30.99 -0.47
CA MET A 178 -39.90 -31.12 -0.47
C MET A 178 -40.39 -32.51 -0.94
N TYR A 179 -39.46 -33.40 -1.30
CA TYR A 179 -39.73 -34.67 -1.93
C TYR A 179 -40.39 -35.71 -1.02
N ARG A 180 -40.26 -35.61 0.30
CA ARG A 180 -40.82 -36.62 1.21
C ARG A 180 -42.27 -36.38 1.65
N GLU A 181 -42.83 -35.18 1.50
CA GLU A 181 -44.14 -34.86 2.11
C GLU A 181 -45.34 -34.69 1.16
N LYS A 182 -45.20 -34.51 -0.17
CA LYS A 182 -46.36 -34.15 -1.03
C LYS A 182 -46.37 -34.67 -2.47
N ALA A 183 -46.07 -35.95 -2.72
CA ALA A 183 -46.43 -36.58 -3.99
C ALA A 183 -47.96 -36.82 -4.17
N VAL A 184 -48.82 -36.43 -3.21
CA VAL A 184 -50.18 -37.03 -3.06
C VAL A 184 -51.34 -36.05 -2.80
N GLN A 185 -51.20 -34.71 -2.87
CA GLN A 185 -52.34 -33.82 -2.56
C GLN A 185 -52.72 -32.83 -3.68
N PRO A 186 -54.00 -32.80 -4.11
CA PRO A 186 -54.48 -31.99 -5.24
C PRO A 186 -54.74 -30.52 -4.91
N ASP A 187 -54.78 -30.12 -3.63
CA ASP A 187 -54.96 -28.72 -3.21
C ASP A 187 -53.85 -28.30 -2.25
N LEU A 188 -52.72 -27.84 -2.79
CA LEU A 188 -51.65 -27.29 -1.97
C LEU A 188 -51.98 -25.83 -1.64
N SER A 189 -52.52 -25.60 -0.45
CA SER A 189 -52.54 -24.27 0.16
C SER A 189 -51.27 -24.05 0.99
N GLY A 190 -50.80 -22.81 1.00
CA GLY A 190 -49.61 -22.39 1.72
C GLY A 190 -49.66 -20.93 2.12
N TYR A 191 -48.55 -20.44 2.68
CA TYR A 191 -48.39 -19.07 3.12
C TYR A 191 -47.03 -18.53 2.67
N PHE A 192 -47.00 -17.30 2.18
CA PHE A 192 -45.75 -16.52 2.14
C PHE A 192 -45.51 -15.90 3.52
N TYR A 193 -44.28 -16.05 4.00
CA TYR A 193 -43.76 -15.25 5.10
C TYR A 193 -43.04 -14.04 4.52
N HIS A 194 -43.48 -12.85 4.94
CA HIS A 194 -42.84 -11.60 4.58
C HIS A 194 -41.92 -11.16 5.70
N SER A 195 -40.88 -10.40 5.35
CA SER A 195 -40.11 -9.68 6.33
C SER A 195 -40.93 -8.51 6.91
N GLY A 196 -40.84 -8.27 8.22
CA GLY A 196 -41.70 -7.31 8.92
C GLY A 196 -41.50 -5.84 8.50
N VAL A 197 -40.25 -5.46 8.22
CA VAL A 197 -39.79 -4.11 7.89
C VAL A 197 -39.74 -3.88 6.38
N PHE A 198 -39.21 -4.85 5.62
CA PHE A 198 -39.03 -4.69 4.17
C PHE A 198 -40.15 -5.30 3.32
N GLY A 199 -41.05 -6.08 3.90
CA GLY A 199 -42.20 -6.69 3.19
C GLY A 199 -41.78 -7.63 2.06
N LYS A 200 -40.58 -8.21 2.10
CA LYS A 200 -40.07 -9.11 1.06
C LYS A 200 -40.35 -10.57 1.41
N ASN A 201 -40.66 -11.39 0.41
CA ASN A 201 -40.89 -12.82 0.58
C ASN A 201 -39.59 -13.50 1.03
N SER A 202 -39.60 -14.10 2.21
CA SER A 202 -38.44 -14.78 2.79
C SER A 202 -38.60 -16.30 2.81
N GLN A 203 -39.80 -16.78 3.12
CA GLN A 203 -40.07 -18.21 3.27
C GLN A 203 -41.46 -18.57 2.70
N ILE A 204 -41.61 -19.84 2.33
CA ILE A 204 -42.88 -20.46 1.97
C ILE A 204 -43.20 -21.52 3.01
N GLY A 205 -44.38 -21.44 3.61
CA GLY A 205 -44.92 -22.51 4.45
C GLY A 205 -46.08 -23.22 3.76
N PHE A 206 -46.31 -24.48 4.11
CA PHE A 206 -47.51 -25.19 3.71
C PHE A 206 -48.52 -25.28 4.86
N ALA A 207 -49.81 -25.41 4.51
CA ALA A 207 -50.87 -25.57 5.51
C ALA A 207 -50.69 -26.82 6.39
N ASN A 208 -50.07 -27.87 5.86
CA ASN A 208 -49.87 -29.16 6.54
C ASN A 208 -48.60 -29.22 7.40
N GLY A 209 -47.86 -28.11 7.53
CA GLY A 209 -46.56 -28.07 8.19
C GLY A 209 -45.40 -27.87 7.21
N GLY A 210 -44.23 -27.56 7.76
CA GLY A 210 -43.01 -27.24 7.00
C GLY A 210 -42.91 -25.76 6.60
N LYS A 211 -41.75 -25.16 6.85
CA LYS A 211 -41.34 -23.85 6.34
C LYS A 211 -40.05 -24.01 5.56
N TYR A 212 -39.99 -23.44 4.37
CA TYR A 212 -38.86 -23.56 3.46
C TYR A 212 -38.41 -22.17 3.01
N THR A 213 -37.10 -21.90 3.09
CA THR A 213 -36.53 -20.61 2.70
C THR A 213 -36.50 -20.47 1.20
N ILE A 214 -36.89 -19.31 0.67
CA ILE A 214 -36.82 -19.04 -0.76
C ILE A 214 -35.37 -18.67 -1.12
N TYR A 215 -34.79 -19.38 -2.10
CA TYR A 215 -33.50 -19.02 -2.68
C TYR A 215 -33.60 -17.70 -3.44
N GLY A 216 -32.61 -16.81 -3.27
CA GLY A 216 -32.64 -15.42 -3.73
C GLY A 216 -33.38 -14.46 -2.80
N SER A 217 -33.92 -14.92 -1.67
CA SER A 217 -34.45 -14.03 -0.65
C SER A 217 -33.33 -13.33 0.12
N LEU A 218 -33.64 -12.14 0.67
CA LEU A 218 -32.73 -11.35 1.51
C LEU A 218 -32.16 -12.13 2.72
N TYR A 219 -32.84 -13.22 3.11
CA TYR A 219 -32.56 -14.04 4.28
C TYR A 219 -32.19 -15.49 3.95
N GLN A 220 -31.73 -15.78 2.73
CA GLN A 220 -31.34 -17.12 2.31
C GLN A 220 -30.31 -17.78 3.26
N PHE A 221 -29.42 -16.99 3.85
CA PHE A 221 -28.41 -17.44 4.82
C PHE A 221 -28.84 -17.19 6.29
N GLY A 222 -30.14 -17.02 6.54
CA GLY A 222 -30.67 -16.61 7.84
C GLY A 222 -30.13 -15.24 8.26
N ASN A 223 -29.72 -15.13 9.53
CA ASN A 223 -29.17 -13.90 10.11
C ASN A 223 -27.64 -13.79 10.07
N LEU A 224 -26.94 -14.72 9.40
CA LEU A 224 -25.46 -14.72 9.36
C LEU A 224 -24.90 -13.38 8.87
N PHE A 225 -25.52 -12.79 7.86
CA PHE A 225 -25.11 -11.49 7.32
C PHE A 225 -25.25 -10.35 8.35
N ALA A 226 -26.39 -10.28 9.02
CA ALA A 226 -26.63 -9.27 10.04
C ALA A 226 -25.66 -9.43 11.22
N TYR A 227 -25.37 -10.67 11.65
CA TYR A 227 -24.40 -10.94 12.70
C TYR A 227 -22.97 -10.56 12.31
N LEU A 228 -22.56 -10.84 11.07
CA LEU A 228 -21.23 -10.44 10.58
C LEU A 228 -21.08 -8.91 10.55
N ILE A 229 -22.11 -8.18 10.09
CA ILE A 229 -22.12 -6.71 10.15
C ILE A 229 -21.97 -6.24 11.60
N LEU A 230 -22.70 -6.82 12.55
CA LEU A 230 -22.63 -6.45 13.95
C LEU A 230 -21.24 -6.72 14.55
N ILE A 231 -20.66 -7.89 14.29
CA ILE A 231 -19.33 -8.27 14.79
C ILE A 231 -18.25 -7.33 14.23
N ILE A 232 -18.26 -7.07 12.92
CA ILE A 232 -17.29 -6.18 12.27
C ILE A 232 -17.44 -4.75 12.78
N SER A 233 -18.68 -4.27 12.90
CA SER A 233 -18.96 -2.92 13.41
C SER A 233 -18.53 -2.77 14.87
N ALA A 234 -18.81 -3.76 15.71
CA ALA A 234 -18.36 -3.79 17.10
C ALA A 234 -16.83 -3.83 17.22
N ALA A 235 -16.16 -4.64 16.40
CA ALA A 235 -14.70 -4.70 16.34
C ALA A 235 -14.11 -3.33 15.93
N LEU A 236 -14.67 -2.69 14.91
CA LEU A 236 -14.26 -1.36 14.47
C LEU A 236 -14.43 -0.28 15.55
N ILE A 237 -15.50 -0.36 16.34
CA ILE A 237 -15.75 0.57 17.47
C ILE A 237 -14.77 0.29 18.62
N ALA A 238 -14.46 -0.97 18.89
CA ALA A 238 -13.58 -1.39 19.99
C ALA A 238 -12.10 -1.01 19.77
N VAL A 239 -11.69 -0.73 18.52
CA VAL A 239 -10.32 -0.29 18.22
C VAL A 239 -10.04 1.09 18.82
N LYS A 240 -9.24 1.10 19.90
CA LYS A 240 -8.80 2.30 20.62
C LYS A 240 -7.43 2.82 20.17
N LYS A 241 -6.55 1.97 19.63
CA LYS A 241 -5.15 2.31 19.27
C LYS A 241 -4.89 2.24 17.76
N TYR A 242 -3.92 3.04 17.30
CA TYR A 242 -3.53 3.17 15.89
C TYR A 242 -2.94 1.88 15.27
N ASN A 243 -2.17 1.10 16.04
CA ASN A 243 -1.57 -0.13 15.52
C ASN A 243 -2.60 -1.25 15.33
N ASP A 244 -3.56 -1.38 16.26
CA ASP A 244 -4.65 -2.37 16.17
C ASP A 244 -5.56 -2.10 14.95
N PHE A 245 -5.59 -0.85 14.49
CA PHE A 245 -6.37 -0.36 13.34
C PHE A 245 -5.80 -0.75 11.98
N MET A 246 -4.48 -0.69 11.80
CA MET A 246 -3.86 -1.07 10.51
C MET A 246 -4.10 -2.55 10.20
N LEU A 247 -4.13 -3.39 11.25
CA LEU A 247 -4.46 -4.80 11.14
C LEU A 247 -5.93 -5.03 10.76
N THR A 248 -6.87 -4.24 11.31
CA THR A 248 -8.30 -4.34 11.01
C THR A 248 -8.64 -3.84 9.61
N ILE A 249 -7.98 -2.78 9.12
CA ILE A 249 -8.16 -2.30 7.73
C ILE A 249 -7.66 -3.29 6.70
N GLY A 250 -6.61 -4.08 6.97
CA GLY A 250 -6.21 -5.13 6.04
C GLY A 250 -7.30 -6.18 5.85
N LEU A 251 -8.07 -6.47 6.90
CA LEU A 251 -9.08 -7.54 6.91
C LEU A 251 -10.43 -7.13 6.30
N ILE A 252 -10.80 -5.85 6.36
CA ILE A 252 -12.10 -5.35 5.86
C ILE A 252 -12.26 -5.49 4.34
N PRO A 253 -11.30 -5.07 3.47
CA PRO A 253 -11.38 -5.28 2.05
C PRO A 253 -11.32 -6.76 1.68
N ILE A 254 -10.57 -7.58 2.42
CA ILE A 254 -10.55 -9.05 2.21
C ILE A 254 -11.94 -9.62 2.50
N PHE A 255 -12.59 -9.18 3.56
CA PHE A 255 -13.96 -9.57 3.88
C PHE A 255 -14.97 -9.04 2.85
N LEU A 256 -14.85 -7.77 2.44
CA LEU A 256 -15.77 -7.15 1.48
C LEU A 256 -15.64 -7.77 0.09
N THR A 257 -14.42 -8.13 -0.32
CA THR A 257 -14.17 -8.81 -1.60
C THR A 257 -14.64 -10.26 -1.55
N TRP A 258 -14.37 -11.00 -0.47
CA TRP A 258 -14.95 -12.33 -0.26
C TRP A 258 -16.48 -12.29 -0.25
N PHE A 259 -17.06 -11.31 0.44
CA PHE A 259 -18.49 -11.09 0.54
C PHE A 259 -19.12 -10.78 -0.83
N LEU A 260 -18.53 -9.86 -1.61
CA LEU A 260 -18.99 -9.56 -2.97
C LEU A 260 -18.86 -10.77 -3.88
N MET A 261 -17.80 -11.58 -3.74
CA MET A 261 -17.66 -12.82 -4.50
C MET A 261 -18.78 -13.81 -4.16
N VAL A 262 -19.03 -14.04 -2.87
CA VAL A 262 -20.11 -14.93 -2.42
C VAL A 262 -21.46 -14.38 -2.90
N PHE A 263 -21.73 -13.09 -2.70
CA PHE A 263 -22.99 -12.47 -3.08
C PHE A 263 -23.25 -12.53 -4.60
N VAL A 264 -22.24 -12.24 -5.44
CA VAL A 264 -22.35 -12.31 -6.90
C VAL A 264 -22.47 -13.76 -7.40
N LEU A 265 -21.87 -14.72 -6.72
CA LEU A 265 -22.04 -16.14 -7.07
C LEU A 265 -23.43 -16.70 -6.73
N PHE A 266 -24.21 -16.00 -5.90
CA PHE A 266 -25.52 -16.45 -5.43
C PHE A 266 -26.69 -15.50 -5.77
N THR A 267 -26.43 -14.43 -6.52
CA THR A 267 -27.45 -13.56 -7.15
C THR A 267 -27.53 -13.86 -8.65
#